data_AF-A0AA42E3H8-F1
#
_entry.id   AF-A0AA42E3H8-F1
#
_cell.length_a   1.000
_cell.length_b   1.000
_cell.length_c   1.000
_cell.angle_alpha   90.00
_cell.angle_beta   90.00
_cell.angle_gamma   90.00
#
_symmetry.space_group_name_H-M   'P 1'
#
loop_
_entity.id
_entity.type
_entity.pdbx_description
1 polymer ?
#
loop_
_entity_poly.entity_id
_entity_poly.type
_entity_poly.pdbx_seq_one_letter_code
_entity_poly.pdbx_strand_id
1 'polypeptide(L)'
;MILRACIRLAAVLALRNQTWAGARVYDSNNMPLPSALKEMPAPFIAVFTERDQRKVEGGRAVAPAERELSVTIEFGLASKVEQKTGGPAIEIPSSDSSFELALDVIENQVIKALVTGPTNEWGEFWKAFCTSITRTTGERAGEAERGARWAARQLTLIVDTIADPAPGVPLGADHPVTLFLARLRQMTDEPTAAKYADLISSELSATSAPEWEQAAALLGLTGREAQSLGMSVEGSDAIDPNTYDPATDGPDVEVT
;
A
#
# COMPACT_ATOMS: atom_id res chain seq x y z
N MET A 1 -2.08 1.39 9.12
CA MET A 1 -3.32 2.10 8.75
C MET A 1 -3.67 1.81 7.30
N ILE A 2 -4.95 1.93 6.95
CA ILE A 2 -5.58 1.31 5.78
C ILE A 2 -5.06 1.86 4.44
N LEU A 3 -4.64 3.13 4.40
CA LEU A 3 -4.08 3.74 3.19
C LEU A 3 -2.83 3.01 2.68
N ARG A 4 -2.07 2.37 3.58
CA ARG A 4 -0.91 1.53 3.22
C ARG A 4 -1.29 0.42 2.23
N ALA A 5 -2.43 -0.23 2.47
CA ALA A 5 -2.91 -1.30 1.61
C ALA A 5 -3.37 -0.75 0.25
N CYS A 6 -4.08 0.38 0.24
CA CYS A 6 -4.49 1.06 -1.00
C CYS A 6 -3.28 1.44 -1.88
N ILE A 7 -2.23 2.02 -1.28
CA ILE A 7 -0.99 2.39 -1.99
C ILE A 7 -0.35 1.15 -2.63
N ARG A 8 -0.20 0.08 -1.87
CA ARG A 8 0.45 -1.14 -2.34
C ARG A 8 -0.37 -1.84 -3.44
N LEU A 9 -1.68 -1.90 -3.27
CA LEU A 9 -2.59 -2.47 -4.27
C LEU A 9 -2.61 -1.64 -5.56
N ALA A 10 -2.66 -0.30 -5.45
CA ALA A 10 -2.57 0.59 -6.60
C ALA A 10 -1.25 0.40 -7.35
N ALA A 11 -0.12 0.24 -6.64
CA ALA A 11 1.16 -0.05 -7.26
C ALA A 11 1.16 -1.39 -8.01
N VAL A 12 0.64 -2.46 -7.39
CA VAL A 12 0.54 -3.78 -8.03
C VAL A 12 -0.28 -3.69 -9.32
N LEU A 13 -1.46 -3.06 -9.26
CA LEU A 13 -2.35 -2.92 -10.41
C LEU A 13 -1.75 -2.02 -11.50
N ALA A 14 -1.00 -0.98 -11.11
CA ALA A 14 -0.29 -0.11 -12.05
C ALA A 14 0.83 -0.84 -12.79
N LEU A 15 1.47 -1.82 -12.16
CA LEU A 15 2.59 -2.56 -12.75
C LEU A 15 2.15 -3.75 -13.59
N ARG A 16 0.99 -4.35 -13.29
CA ARG A 16 0.45 -5.49 -14.03
C ARG A 16 0.26 -5.14 -15.50
N ASN A 17 0.84 -5.98 -16.36
CA ASN A 17 0.80 -5.84 -17.83
C ASN A 17 1.40 -4.53 -18.37
N GLN A 18 2.10 -3.75 -17.53
CA GLN A 18 2.86 -2.56 -17.94
C GLN A 18 4.37 -2.81 -17.99
N THR A 19 4.83 -3.95 -17.48
CA THR A 19 6.24 -4.35 -17.41
C THR A 19 6.46 -5.72 -18.06
N TRP A 20 7.73 -6.13 -18.21
CA TRP A 20 8.09 -7.49 -18.65
C TRP A 20 7.64 -8.59 -17.69
N ALA A 21 7.28 -8.25 -16.44
CA ALA A 21 6.65 -9.20 -15.53
C ALA A 21 5.23 -9.60 -15.96
N GLY A 22 4.58 -8.83 -16.85
CA GLY A 22 3.22 -9.09 -17.28
C GLY A 22 2.28 -9.14 -16.08
N ALA A 23 1.52 -10.22 -15.93
CA ALA A 23 0.64 -10.44 -14.78
C ALA A 23 1.35 -10.90 -13.50
N ARG A 24 2.66 -11.25 -13.55
CA ARG A 24 3.44 -11.77 -12.40
C ARG A 24 3.89 -10.64 -11.47
N VAL A 25 2.91 -9.90 -10.97
CA VAL A 25 3.08 -8.82 -10.01
C VAL A 25 2.28 -9.15 -8.76
N TYR A 26 2.98 -9.23 -7.63
CA TYR A 26 2.45 -9.76 -6.38
C TYR A 26 2.42 -8.69 -5.29
N ASP A 27 1.37 -8.72 -4.48
CA ASP A 27 1.30 -7.95 -3.24
C ASP A 27 1.99 -8.77 -2.12
N SER A 28 3.11 -8.26 -1.60
CA SER A 28 3.78 -8.78 -0.42
C SER A 28 4.11 -10.29 -0.48
N ASN A 29 4.78 -10.73 -1.54
CA ASN A 29 5.21 -12.12 -1.66
C ASN A 29 6.37 -12.43 -0.68
N ASN A 30 6.06 -13.07 0.44
CA ASN A 30 7.04 -13.38 1.48
C ASN A 30 7.90 -14.64 1.19
N MET A 31 7.82 -15.18 -0.02
CA MET A 31 8.67 -16.31 -0.41
C MET A 31 10.14 -15.88 -0.48
N PRO A 32 11.09 -16.65 0.10
CA PRO A 32 12.51 -16.35 -0.05
C PRO A 32 12.92 -16.24 -1.52
N LEU A 33 13.70 -15.23 -1.86
CA LEU A 33 14.13 -14.94 -3.23
C LEU A 33 14.62 -16.15 -4.03
N PRO A 34 15.53 -17.01 -3.51
CA PRO A 34 15.98 -18.19 -4.25
C PRO A 34 14.84 -19.17 -4.58
N SER A 35 13.88 -19.33 -3.67
CA SER A 35 12.70 -20.16 -3.90
C SER A 35 11.77 -19.52 -4.92
N ALA A 36 11.52 -18.21 -4.79
CA ALA A 36 10.68 -17.46 -5.72
C ALA A 36 11.21 -17.54 -7.16
N LEU A 37 12.53 -17.41 -7.34
CA LEU A 37 13.19 -17.48 -8.65
C LEU A 37 13.24 -18.89 -9.24
N LYS A 38 13.21 -19.92 -8.40
CA LYS A 38 13.09 -21.32 -8.84
C LYS A 38 11.68 -21.63 -9.34
N GLU A 39 10.66 -21.11 -8.67
CA GLU A 39 9.25 -21.31 -9.04
C GLU A 39 8.81 -20.38 -10.17
N MET A 40 9.37 -19.18 -10.23
CA MET A 40 9.07 -18.13 -11.21
C MET A 40 10.35 -17.72 -11.95
N PRO A 41 10.83 -18.54 -12.90
CA PRO A 41 12.07 -18.25 -13.60
C PRO A 41 11.94 -17.07 -14.58
N ALA A 42 10.72 -16.75 -15.02
CA ALA A 42 10.43 -15.56 -15.83
C ALA A 42 10.38 -14.29 -14.95
N PRO A 43 10.56 -13.08 -15.53
CA PRO A 43 10.51 -11.84 -14.77
C PRO A 43 9.26 -11.73 -13.89
N PHE A 44 9.45 -11.37 -12.63
CA PHE A 44 8.36 -11.11 -11.68
C PHE A 44 8.64 -9.81 -10.92
N ILE A 45 7.59 -9.27 -10.30
CA ILE A 45 7.67 -8.13 -9.38
C ILE A 45 6.88 -8.47 -8.10
N ALA A 46 7.42 -8.12 -6.95
CA ALA A 46 6.71 -8.12 -5.67
C ALA A 46 6.75 -6.70 -5.07
N VAL A 47 5.62 -6.21 -4.61
CA VAL A 47 5.50 -4.88 -3.99
C VAL A 47 5.27 -5.04 -2.50
N PHE A 48 6.07 -4.36 -1.71
CA PHE A 48 6.02 -4.34 -0.25
C PHE A 48 5.88 -2.91 0.27
N THR A 49 5.47 -2.81 1.51
CA THR A 49 5.58 -1.58 2.29
C THR A 49 6.26 -1.94 3.61
N GLU A 50 7.43 -1.37 3.86
CA GLU A 50 8.25 -1.78 5.00
C GLU A 50 8.18 -0.76 6.12
N ARG A 51 8.96 0.31 6.00
CA ARG A 51 9.02 1.40 6.98
C ARG A 51 7.83 2.33 6.78
N ASP A 52 7.09 2.58 7.85
CA ASP A 52 5.98 3.54 7.93
C ASP A 52 6.23 4.42 9.14
N GLN A 53 6.74 5.61 8.90
CA GLN A 53 7.09 6.58 9.93
C GLN A 53 6.09 7.72 9.94
N ARG A 54 5.77 8.20 11.14
CA ARG A 54 4.90 9.35 11.35
C ARG A 54 5.54 10.33 12.28
N LYS A 55 5.43 11.60 11.93
CA LYS A 55 5.87 12.70 12.77
C LYS A 55 4.67 13.22 13.56
N VAL A 56 4.51 12.72 14.79
CA VAL A 56 3.49 13.22 15.72
C VAL A 56 4.11 14.30 16.59
N GLU A 57 3.70 15.55 16.40
CA GLU A 57 4.18 16.68 17.20
C GLU A 57 3.33 16.88 18.46
N GLY A 58 3.62 16.09 19.49
CA GLY A 58 2.86 16.12 20.75
C GLY A 58 1.48 15.47 20.65
N GLY A 59 0.96 15.00 21.80
CA GLY A 59 -0.36 14.36 21.86
C GLY A 59 -0.43 12.98 21.18
N ARG A 60 -1.60 12.64 20.64
CA ARG A 60 -1.98 11.29 20.14
C ARG A 60 -2.59 11.31 18.73
N ALA A 61 -2.44 12.41 18.00
CA ALA A 61 -3.03 12.60 16.66
C ALA A 61 -2.24 11.84 15.57
N VAL A 62 -2.29 10.52 15.56
CA VAL A 62 -1.51 9.66 14.64
C VAL A 62 -2.07 9.65 13.21
N ALA A 63 -3.39 9.64 13.06
CA ALA A 63 -4.07 9.60 11.75
C ALA A 63 -3.73 10.82 10.84
N PRO A 64 -3.80 12.07 11.34
CA PRO A 64 -3.49 13.24 10.54
C PRO A 64 -1.99 13.56 10.45
N ALA A 65 -1.13 12.85 11.19
CA ALA A 65 0.31 13.13 11.22
C ALA A 65 0.96 12.96 9.84
N GLU A 66 1.95 13.81 9.56
CA GLU A 66 2.83 13.67 8.41
C GLU A 66 3.43 12.28 8.39
N ARG A 67 3.42 11.65 7.21
CA ARG A 67 3.77 10.24 7.05
C ARG A 67 4.78 10.05 5.94
N GLU A 68 5.89 9.43 6.28
CA GLU A 68 6.89 8.91 5.34
C GLU A 68 6.71 7.39 5.24
N LEU A 69 6.40 6.90 4.04
CA LEU A 69 6.23 5.47 3.75
C LEU A 69 7.31 4.99 2.78
N SER A 70 7.92 3.84 3.07
CA SER A 70 8.76 3.13 2.10
C SER A 70 7.94 2.11 1.33
N VAL A 71 7.81 2.32 0.02
CA VAL A 71 7.23 1.38 -0.94
C VAL A 71 8.40 0.68 -1.64
N THR A 72 8.53 -0.61 -1.40
CA THR A 72 9.64 -1.42 -1.89
C THR A 72 9.15 -2.30 -3.04
N ILE A 73 9.82 -2.22 -4.18
CA ILE A 73 9.55 -3.03 -5.37
C ILE A 73 10.74 -3.96 -5.57
N GLU A 74 10.54 -5.23 -5.30
CA GLU A 74 11.51 -6.29 -5.57
C GLU A 74 11.18 -6.94 -6.91
N PHE A 75 12.19 -7.16 -7.75
CA PHE A 75 11.99 -7.81 -9.04
C PHE A 75 13.21 -8.62 -9.43
N GLY A 76 12.96 -9.72 -10.13
CA GLY A 76 14.01 -10.66 -10.49
C GLY A 76 13.63 -11.61 -11.62
N LEU A 77 14.65 -12.32 -12.11
CA LEU A 77 14.54 -13.31 -13.17
C LEU A 77 15.64 -14.37 -13.02
N ALA A 78 15.33 -15.60 -13.46
CA ALA A 78 16.27 -16.73 -13.47
C ALA A 78 16.36 -17.43 -14.84
N SER A 79 15.66 -16.91 -15.87
CA SER A 79 15.66 -17.46 -17.22
C SER A 79 15.64 -16.35 -18.27
N LYS A 80 15.80 -16.77 -19.53
CA LYS A 80 15.76 -15.87 -20.69
C LYS A 80 14.47 -15.05 -20.71
N VAL A 81 14.57 -13.80 -21.17
CA VAL A 81 13.40 -12.93 -21.38
C VAL A 81 13.17 -12.80 -22.88
N GLU A 82 11.93 -13.02 -23.32
CA GLU A 82 11.48 -12.73 -24.68
C GLU A 82 10.71 -11.41 -24.67
N GLN A 83 11.27 -10.38 -25.32
CA GLN A 83 10.59 -9.10 -25.46
C GLN A 83 9.69 -9.12 -26.71
N LYS A 84 8.38 -8.94 -26.56
CA LYS A 84 7.45 -8.69 -27.68
C LYS A 84 7.01 -7.23 -27.69
N THR A 85 7.80 -6.34 -28.28
CA THR A 85 7.42 -4.92 -28.48
C THR A 85 7.12 -4.64 -29.94
N GLY A 86 5.90 -4.95 -30.39
CA GLY A 86 5.36 -4.51 -31.69
C GLY A 86 6.25 -4.75 -32.93
N GLY A 87 7.24 -5.63 -32.80
CA GLY A 87 8.42 -5.79 -33.65
C GLY A 87 9.12 -7.11 -33.27
N PRO A 88 10.23 -7.47 -33.94
CA PRO A 88 10.85 -8.79 -33.79
C PRO A 88 11.24 -9.06 -32.34
N ALA A 89 10.96 -10.27 -31.87
CA ALA A 89 11.25 -10.65 -30.50
C ALA A 89 12.75 -10.63 -30.24
N ILE A 90 13.19 -9.85 -29.25
CA ILE A 90 14.59 -9.86 -28.81
C ILE A 90 14.70 -10.91 -27.71
N GLU A 91 15.50 -11.95 -27.97
CA GLU A 91 15.90 -12.90 -26.95
C GLU A 91 17.11 -12.35 -26.19
N ILE A 92 16.96 -12.19 -24.88
CA ILE A 92 18.05 -11.81 -23.99
C ILE A 92 18.70 -13.11 -23.45
N PRO A 93 19.96 -13.41 -23.79
CA PRO A 93 20.62 -14.63 -23.36
C PRO A 93 20.84 -14.63 -21.85
N SER A 94 20.93 -15.83 -21.24
CA SER A 94 21.16 -16.00 -19.81
C SER A 94 22.64 -15.80 -19.44
N SER A 95 23.08 -14.54 -19.44
CA SER A 95 24.38 -14.09 -18.93
C SER A 95 24.21 -12.98 -17.89
N ASP A 96 25.19 -12.77 -17.03
CA ASP A 96 25.11 -11.79 -15.95
C ASP A 96 24.88 -10.36 -16.50
N SER A 97 25.58 -9.98 -17.57
CA SER A 97 25.39 -8.66 -18.20
C SER A 97 24.00 -8.49 -18.82
N SER A 98 23.44 -9.58 -19.33
CA SER A 98 22.10 -9.59 -19.92
C SER A 98 21.01 -9.55 -18.86
N PHE A 99 21.24 -10.15 -17.69
CA PHE A 99 20.35 -10.02 -16.54
C PHE A 99 20.37 -8.61 -15.94
N GLU A 100 21.53 -7.97 -15.80
CA GLU A 100 21.59 -6.58 -15.33
C GLU A 100 20.85 -5.63 -16.27
N LEU A 101 21.03 -5.76 -17.60
CA LEU A 101 20.27 -4.99 -18.57
C LEU A 101 18.77 -5.23 -18.45
N ALA A 102 18.34 -6.48 -18.23
CA ALA A 102 16.94 -6.80 -18.05
C ALA A 102 16.36 -6.16 -16.78
N LEU A 103 17.12 -6.15 -15.69
CA LEU A 103 16.75 -5.48 -14.45
C LEU A 103 16.64 -3.96 -14.65
N ASP A 104 17.59 -3.32 -15.34
CA ASP A 104 17.54 -1.89 -15.65
C ASP A 104 16.29 -1.52 -16.47
N VAL A 105 15.92 -2.36 -17.43
CA VAL A 105 14.71 -2.15 -18.23
C VAL A 105 13.45 -2.29 -17.38
N ILE A 106 13.37 -3.31 -16.52
CA ILE A 106 12.23 -3.51 -15.62
C ILE A 106 12.11 -2.34 -14.64
N GLU A 107 13.22 -1.87 -14.07
CA GLU A 107 13.25 -0.71 -13.17
C GLU A 107 12.69 0.54 -13.85
N ASN A 108 13.13 0.83 -15.08
CA ASN A 108 12.61 1.95 -15.85
C ASN A 108 11.12 1.77 -16.19
N GLN A 109 10.65 0.55 -16.47
CA GLN A 109 9.22 0.27 -16.67
C GLN A 109 8.40 0.48 -15.39
N VAL A 110 8.95 0.14 -14.22
CA VAL A 110 8.33 0.39 -12.92
C VAL A 110 8.14 1.90 -12.71
N ILE A 111 9.22 2.68 -12.87
CA ILE A 111 9.15 4.15 -12.73
C ILE A 111 8.19 4.76 -13.75
N LYS A 112 8.20 4.27 -14.98
CA LYS A 112 7.27 4.73 -16.03
C LYS A 112 5.82 4.41 -15.66
N ALA A 113 5.52 3.19 -15.21
CA ALA A 113 4.15 2.77 -14.91
C ALA A 113 3.56 3.51 -13.69
N LEU A 114 4.38 3.86 -12.70
CA LEU A 114 3.96 4.53 -11.48
C LEU A 114 4.00 6.06 -11.58
N VAL A 115 5.00 6.63 -12.25
CA VAL A 115 5.35 8.06 -12.09
C VAL A 115 5.38 8.81 -13.43
N THR A 116 6.20 8.38 -14.39
CA THR A 116 6.62 9.23 -15.53
C THR A 116 5.94 8.91 -16.86
N GLY A 117 5.21 7.80 -16.95
CA GLY A 117 4.60 7.31 -18.17
C GLY A 117 3.32 8.04 -18.59
N PRO A 118 2.79 7.69 -19.78
CA PRO A 118 1.45 8.11 -20.17
C PRO A 118 0.42 7.62 -19.15
N THR A 119 -0.73 8.29 -19.10
CA THR A 119 -1.78 8.05 -18.09
C THR A 119 -2.11 6.57 -17.97
N ASN A 120 -1.71 6.00 -16.84
CA ASN A 120 -2.04 4.66 -16.38
C ASN A 120 -3.01 4.83 -15.23
N GLU A 121 -4.24 4.35 -15.38
CA GLU A 121 -5.33 4.55 -14.41
C GLU A 121 -4.90 4.25 -12.97
N TRP A 122 -4.27 3.10 -12.74
CA TRP A 122 -3.81 2.72 -11.41
C TRP A 122 -2.59 3.52 -10.94
N GLY A 123 -1.75 3.96 -11.87
CA GLY A 123 -0.66 4.90 -11.59
C GLY A 123 -1.17 6.26 -11.14
N GLU A 124 -2.31 6.74 -11.67
CA GLU A 124 -2.95 7.96 -11.18
C GLU A 124 -3.46 7.82 -9.75
N PHE A 125 -4.08 6.68 -9.40
CA PHE A 125 -4.46 6.42 -8.00
C PHE A 125 -3.23 6.37 -7.09
N TRP A 126 -2.15 5.73 -7.52
CA TRP A 126 -0.91 5.68 -6.75
C TRP A 126 -0.35 7.08 -6.49
N LYS A 127 -0.29 7.95 -7.52
CA LYS A 127 0.12 9.36 -7.36
C LYS A 127 -0.84 10.19 -6.52
N ALA A 128 -2.14 9.89 -6.55
CA ALA A 128 -3.12 10.57 -5.70
C ALA A 128 -2.95 10.20 -4.21
N PHE A 129 -2.40 9.03 -3.90
CA PHE A 129 -2.07 8.62 -2.54
C PHE A 129 -0.67 9.07 -2.10
N CYS A 130 0.31 8.99 -2.99
CA CYS A 130 1.71 9.34 -2.75
C CYS A 130 2.00 10.75 -3.28
N THR A 131 1.95 11.74 -2.40
CA THR A 131 2.01 13.17 -2.77
C THR A 131 3.39 13.62 -3.23
N SER A 132 4.45 12.94 -2.77
CA SER A 132 5.83 13.23 -3.16
C SER A 132 6.69 11.96 -3.10
N ILE A 133 7.78 11.90 -3.88
CA ILE A 133 8.87 10.93 -3.70
C ILE A 133 10.05 11.72 -3.13
N THR A 134 10.37 11.47 -1.86
CA THR A 134 11.43 12.20 -1.14
C THR A 134 12.80 11.58 -1.38
N ARG A 135 12.86 10.26 -1.59
CA ARG A 135 14.10 9.53 -1.88
C ARG A 135 13.84 8.23 -2.63
N THR A 136 14.79 7.84 -3.47
CA THR A 136 14.82 6.54 -4.15
C THR A 136 16.13 5.81 -3.83
N THR A 137 16.07 4.52 -3.50
CA THR A 137 17.26 3.69 -3.32
C THR A 137 17.13 2.41 -4.15
N GLY A 138 18.26 1.93 -4.68
CA GLY A 138 18.34 0.71 -5.48
C GLY A 138 19.43 -0.20 -4.95
N GLU A 139 19.11 -1.45 -4.67
CA GLU A 139 20.03 -2.43 -4.07
C GLU A 139 19.91 -3.77 -4.77
N ARG A 140 21.02 -4.52 -4.87
CA ARG A 140 20.97 -5.90 -5.34
C ARG A 140 20.25 -6.75 -4.28
N ALA A 141 19.25 -7.50 -4.71
CA ALA A 141 18.45 -8.30 -3.80
C ALA A 141 19.00 -9.73 -3.75
N GLY A 142 19.53 -10.11 -2.58
CA GLY A 142 20.04 -11.45 -2.30
C GLY A 142 21.37 -11.83 -3.01
N GLU A 143 21.93 -12.95 -2.57
CA GLU A 143 23.14 -13.55 -3.15
C GLU A 143 22.80 -14.89 -3.78
N ALA A 144 23.28 -15.12 -5.00
CA ALA A 144 23.09 -16.39 -5.67
C ALA A 144 23.90 -17.49 -4.98
N GLU A 145 23.23 -18.58 -4.58
CA GLU A 145 23.92 -19.79 -4.15
C GLU A 145 24.83 -20.32 -5.27
N ARG A 146 25.94 -21.01 -4.90
CA ARG A 146 26.88 -21.58 -5.88
C ARG A 146 26.16 -22.46 -6.90
N GLY A 147 26.08 -21.98 -8.14
CA GLY A 147 25.52 -22.70 -9.28
C GLY A 147 24.12 -22.24 -9.72
N ALA A 148 23.42 -21.42 -8.93
CA ALA A 148 22.17 -20.80 -9.35
C ALA A 148 22.46 -19.51 -10.15
N ARG A 149 21.89 -19.37 -11.35
CA ARG A 149 22.02 -18.16 -12.18
C ARG A 149 20.72 -17.40 -12.19
N TRP A 150 20.66 -16.38 -11.34
CA TRP A 150 19.53 -15.46 -11.26
C TRP A 150 20.02 -14.07 -10.87
N ALA A 151 19.21 -13.06 -11.16
CA ALA A 151 19.45 -11.71 -10.71
C ALA A 151 18.15 -11.11 -10.16
N ALA A 152 18.27 -10.33 -9.09
CA ALA A 152 17.17 -9.60 -8.50
C ALA A 152 17.65 -8.25 -7.96
N ARG A 153 16.74 -7.30 -7.91
CA ARG A 153 16.98 -5.94 -7.43
C ARG A 153 15.79 -5.48 -6.60
N GLN A 154 16.10 -4.65 -5.62
CA GLN A 154 15.14 -3.96 -4.79
C GLN A 154 15.22 -2.46 -5.09
N LEU A 155 14.12 -1.90 -5.58
CA LEU A 155 13.92 -0.45 -5.70
C LEU A 155 13.02 0.00 -4.57
N THR A 156 13.48 0.91 -3.71
CA THR A 156 12.67 1.49 -2.64
C THR A 156 12.37 2.95 -2.94
N LEU A 157 11.08 3.28 -2.99
CA LEU A 157 10.58 4.64 -3.09
C LEU A 157 10.13 5.08 -1.69
N ILE A 158 10.75 6.14 -1.18
CA ILE A 158 10.34 6.79 0.06
C ILE A 158 9.43 7.94 -0.34
N VAL A 159 8.21 7.91 0.17
CA VAL A 159 7.12 8.77 -0.27
C VAL A 159 6.43 9.45 0.89
N ASP A 160 6.03 10.69 0.68
CA ASP A 160 4.99 11.33 1.49
C ASP A 160 3.62 10.82 1.01
N THR A 161 2.68 10.65 1.93
CA THR A 161 1.31 10.22 1.59
C THR A 161 0.27 11.24 2.03
N ILE A 162 -0.92 11.17 1.45
CA ILE A 162 -2.10 11.79 2.07
C ILE A 162 -2.31 11.21 3.49
N ALA A 163 -3.02 11.95 4.34
CA ALA A 163 -3.36 11.48 5.67
C ALA A 163 -4.25 10.23 5.60
N ASP A 164 -4.18 9.37 6.61
CA ASP A 164 -5.16 8.29 6.70
C ASP A 164 -6.54 8.89 7.04
N PRO A 165 -7.61 8.39 6.42
CA PRO A 165 -8.96 8.71 6.83
C PRO A 165 -9.15 8.46 8.33
N ALA A 166 -9.79 9.40 9.03
CA ALA A 166 -10.20 9.14 10.40
C ALA A 166 -11.28 8.03 10.41
N PRO A 167 -11.23 7.09 11.38
CA PRO A 167 -12.29 6.11 11.54
C PRO A 167 -13.65 6.78 11.70
N GLY A 168 -14.67 6.28 10.98
CA GLY A 168 -16.04 6.76 11.12
C GLY A 168 -16.34 8.11 10.43
N VAL A 169 -15.34 8.75 9.82
CA VAL A 169 -15.55 9.97 9.01
C VAL A 169 -15.90 9.55 7.57
N PRO A 170 -17.09 9.88 7.07
CA PRO A 170 -17.42 9.62 5.67
C PRO A 170 -16.46 10.35 4.74
N LEU A 171 -15.86 9.61 3.82
CA LEU A 171 -15.04 10.21 2.77
C LEU A 171 -15.92 10.84 1.69
N GLY A 172 -15.51 12.02 1.22
CA GLY A 172 -16.15 12.68 0.08
C GLY A 172 -16.18 11.79 -1.16
N ALA A 173 -17.15 12.04 -2.04
CA ALA A 173 -17.31 11.29 -3.29
C ALA A 173 -16.11 11.44 -4.25
N ASP A 174 -15.41 12.58 -4.15
CA ASP A 174 -14.20 12.93 -4.90
C ASP A 174 -12.89 12.54 -4.20
N HIS A 175 -12.96 11.99 -2.97
CA HIS A 175 -11.77 11.57 -2.24
C HIS A 175 -11.05 10.42 -2.98
N PRO A 176 -9.71 10.44 -3.11
CA PRO A 176 -8.97 9.43 -3.88
C PRO A 176 -9.26 7.99 -3.46
N VAL A 177 -9.41 7.74 -2.16
CA VAL A 177 -9.75 6.40 -1.64
C VAL A 177 -11.17 5.98 -2.08
N THR A 178 -12.15 6.89 -2.06
CA THR A 178 -13.52 6.59 -2.52
C THR A 178 -13.52 6.20 -4.00
N LEU A 179 -12.85 6.99 -4.84
CA LEU A 179 -12.74 6.75 -6.27
C LEU A 179 -11.99 5.44 -6.58
N PHE A 180 -10.90 5.17 -5.84
CA PHE A 180 -10.13 3.94 -5.97
C PHE A 180 -10.96 2.70 -5.63
N LEU A 181 -11.69 2.70 -4.50
CA LEU A 181 -12.52 1.58 -4.08
C LEU A 181 -13.68 1.35 -5.05
N ALA A 182 -14.30 2.43 -5.55
CA ALA A 182 -15.32 2.33 -6.58
C ALA A 182 -14.76 1.68 -7.86
N ARG A 183 -13.55 2.06 -8.28
CA ARG A 183 -12.92 1.47 -9.46
C ARG A 183 -12.52 0.01 -9.24
N LEU A 184 -12.01 -0.33 -8.06
CA LEU A 184 -11.62 -1.67 -7.67
C LEU A 184 -12.80 -2.66 -7.75
N ARG A 185 -14.01 -2.21 -7.37
CA ARG A 185 -15.25 -3.01 -7.51
C ARG A 185 -15.67 -3.27 -8.95
N GLN A 186 -15.26 -2.42 -9.89
CA GLN A 186 -15.60 -2.55 -11.31
C GLN A 186 -14.65 -3.52 -12.05
N MET A 187 -13.61 -4.02 -11.39
CA MET A 187 -12.72 -5.01 -11.98
C MET A 187 -13.43 -6.36 -12.11
N THR A 188 -13.58 -6.84 -13.33
CA THR A 188 -14.18 -8.16 -13.62
C THR A 188 -13.15 -9.28 -13.63
N ASP A 189 -11.90 -8.96 -13.95
CA ASP A 189 -10.86 -9.95 -14.22
C ASP A 189 -10.21 -10.47 -12.93
N GLU A 190 -10.52 -9.85 -11.79
CA GLU A 190 -10.00 -10.19 -10.47
C GLU A 190 -11.12 -10.12 -9.41
N PRO A 191 -11.91 -11.19 -9.22
CA PRO A 191 -13.04 -11.19 -8.28
C PRO A 191 -12.67 -10.89 -6.81
N THR A 192 -11.39 -11.09 -6.44
CA THR A 192 -10.85 -10.73 -5.13
C THR A 192 -10.72 -9.22 -4.93
N ALA A 193 -10.58 -8.43 -6.01
CA ALA A 193 -10.48 -6.97 -5.95
C ALA A 193 -11.72 -6.34 -5.28
N ALA A 194 -12.92 -6.76 -5.69
CA ALA A 194 -14.17 -6.29 -5.09
C ALA A 194 -14.23 -6.60 -3.58
N LYS A 195 -13.79 -7.79 -3.17
CA LYS A 195 -13.74 -8.18 -1.75
C LYS A 195 -12.76 -7.33 -0.94
N TYR A 196 -11.61 -6.97 -1.52
CA TYR A 196 -10.68 -6.03 -0.88
C TYR A 196 -11.30 -4.64 -0.76
N ALA A 197 -12.04 -4.18 -1.78
CA ALA A 197 -12.72 -2.90 -1.72
C ALA A 197 -13.74 -2.86 -0.56
N ASP A 198 -14.50 -3.93 -0.41
CA ASP A 198 -15.53 -4.05 0.64
C ASP A 198 -14.91 -4.15 2.04
N LEU A 199 -13.84 -4.93 2.19
CA LEU A 199 -13.08 -5.00 3.45
C LEU A 199 -12.48 -3.65 3.84
N ILE A 200 -11.87 -2.92 2.89
CA ILE A 200 -11.33 -1.59 3.17
C ILE A 200 -12.46 -0.61 3.53
N SER A 201 -13.61 -0.72 2.85
CA SER A 201 -14.76 0.16 3.12
C SER A 201 -15.38 -0.09 4.49
N SER A 202 -15.42 -1.35 4.96
CA SER A 202 -15.94 -1.67 6.29
C SER A 202 -15.06 -1.09 7.39
N GLU A 203 -13.73 -1.11 7.22
CA GLU A 203 -12.80 -0.49 8.18
C GLU A 203 -12.94 1.03 8.21
N LEU A 204 -13.17 1.68 7.07
CA LEU A 204 -13.38 3.12 6.99
C LEU A 204 -14.71 3.57 7.61
N SER A 205 -15.74 2.73 7.48
CA SER A 205 -17.13 3.06 7.87
C SER A 205 -17.53 2.49 9.23
N ALA A 206 -16.59 1.96 10.03
CA ALA A 206 -16.87 1.06 11.13
C ALA A 206 -17.72 1.66 12.27
N THR A 207 -17.78 2.99 12.43
CA THR A 207 -18.58 3.60 13.50
C THR A 207 -19.19 4.93 13.05
N SER A 208 -20.52 5.00 12.97
CA SER A 208 -21.22 6.28 12.93
C SER A 208 -21.20 6.87 14.34
N ALA A 209 -20.37 7.89 14.54
CA ALA A 209 -20.29 8.65 15.78
C ALA A 209 -20.74 10.11 15.53
N PRO A 210 -21.18 10.86 16.55
CA PRO A 210 -21.33 12.31 16.41
C PRO A 210 -20.04 12.99 15.93
N GLU A 211 -20.16 14.11 15.20
CA GLU A 211 -18.99 14.82 14.62
C GLU A 211 -17.92 15.16 15.67
N TRP A 212 -18.31 15.48 16.90
CA TRP A 212 -17.38 15.81 17.97
C TRP A 212 -16.56 14.59 18.43
N GLU A 213 -17.14 13.39 18.45
CA GLU A 213 -16.43 12.14 18.79
C GLU A 213 -15.46 11.77 17.68
N GLN A 214 -15.86 11.94 16.42
CA GLN A 214 -14.96 11.76 15.28
C GLN A 214 -13.77 12.72 15.34
N ALA A 215 -14.01 13.99 15.67
CA ALA A 215 -12.96 14.98 15.85
C ALA A 215 -12.04 14.66 17.04
N ALA A 216 -12.61 14.21 18.17
CA ALA A 216 -11.85 13.77 19.34
C ALA A 216 -10.97 12.55 19.01
N ALA A 217 -11.52 11.56 18.30
CA ALA A 217 -10.80 10.36 17.86
C ALA A 217 -9.66 10.69 16.89
N LEU A 218 -9.88 11.61 15.94
CA LEU A 218 -8.84 12.08 15.02
C LEU A 218 -7.63 12.70 15.76
N LEU A 219 -7.91 13.43 16.83
CA LEU A 219 -6.89 14.04 17.70
C LEU A 219 -6.32 13.07 18.76
N GLY A 220 -6.91 11.88 18.89
CA GLY A 220 -6.56 10.89 19.90
C GLY A 220 -6.91 11.32 21.32
N LEU A 221 -7.92 12.17 21.50
CA LEU A 221 -8.39 12.64 22.80
C LEU A 221 -9.24 11.58 23.50
N THR A 222 -9.12 11.50 24.83
CA THR A 222 -10.09 10.80 25.67
C THR A 222 -11.40 11.57 25.73
N GLY A 223 -12.51 10.92 26.08
CA GLY A 223 -13.80 11.60 26.28
C GLY A 223 -13.71 12.76 27.28
N ARG A 224 -12.94 12.58 28.36
CA ARG A 224 -12.69 13.64 29.36
C ARG A 224 -11.92 14.82 28.78
N GLU A 225 -10.90 14.57 27.97
CA GLU A 225 -10.12 15.65 27.33
C GLU A 225 -11.00 16.41 26.32
N ALA A 226 -11.80 15.69 25.52
CA ALA A 226 -12.77 16.30 24.62
C ALA A 226 -13.78 17.17 25.39
N GLN A 227 -14.30 16.68 26.52
CA GLN A 227 -15.20 17.44 27.40
C GLN A 227 -14.52 18.67 27.99
N SER A 228 -13.27 18.53 28.48
CA SER A 228 -12.50 19.63 29.08
C SER A 228 -12.16 20.72 28.06
N LEU A 229 -12.04 20.36 26.78
CA LEU A 229 -11.85 21.28 25.65
C LEU A 229 -13.18 21.84 25.11
N GLY A 230 -14.32 21.45 25.69
CA GLY A 230 -15.64 21.91 25.25
C GLY A 230 -16.10 21.32 23.92
N MET A 231 -15.52 20.20 23.49
CA MET A 231 -15.91 19.49 22.27
C MET A 231 -17.14 18.59 22.50
N SER A 232 -17.26 18.01 23.70
CA SER A 232 -18.38 17.11 24.00
C SER A 232 -19.66 17.87 24.32
N VAL A 233 -20.79 17.21 24.10
CA VAL A 233 -22.09 17.74 24.50
C VAL A 233 -22.29 17.52 26.00
N GLU A 234 -22.94 18.49 26.67
CA GLU A 234 -23.27 18.40 28.08
C GLU A 234 -24.10 17.11 28.35
N GLY A 235 -23.63 16.24 29.26
CA GLY A 235 -24.24 14.94 29.54
C GLY A 235 -23.70 13.75 28.73
N SER A 236 -22.63 13.92 27.93
CA SER A 236 -21.93 12.77 27.33
C SER A 236 -21.23 11.93 28.41
N ASP A 237 -21.56 10.64 28.49
CA ASP A 237 -20.86 9.67 29.36
C ASP A 237 -19.46 9.39 28.82
N ALA A 238 -18.54 10.32 29.09
CA ALA A 238 -17.13 10.11 28.80
C ALA A 238 -16.62 8.97 29.68
N ILE A 239 -16.18 7.87 29.06
CA ILE A 239 -15.50 6.78 29.76
C ILE A 239 -14.28 7.37 30.47
N ASP A 240 -14.30 7.32 31.80
CA ASP A 240 -13.15 7.65 32.62
C ASP A 240 -12.36 6.36 32.90
N PRO A 241 -11.15 6.21 32.36
CA PRO A 241 -10.35 5.00 32.57
C PRO A 241 -9.98 4.76 34.04
N ASN A 242 -10.08 5.79 34.91
CA ASN A 242 -9.84 5.64 36.34
C ASN A 242 -11.07 5.14 37.12
N THR A 243 -12.26 5.15 36.51
CA THR A 243 -13.52 4.69 37.11
C THR A 243 -14.24 3.64 36.27
N TYR A 244 -13.70 3.28 35.10
CA TYR A 244 -14.20 2.23 34.21
C TYR A 244 -14.23 0.88 34.91
N ASP A 245 -15.42 0.29 35.02
CA ASP A 245 -15.61 -1.09 35.46
C ASP A 245 -16.06 -1.94 34.26
N PRO A 246 -15.24 -2.89 33.77
CA PRO A 246 -15.60 -3.73 32.64
C PRO A 246 -16.85 -4.59 32.89
N ALA A 247 -17.27 -4.79 34.14
CA ALA A 247 -18.47 -5.53 34.50
C ALA A 247 -19.78 -4.72 34.36
N THR A 248 -19.71 -3.37 34.38
CA THR A 248 -20.90 -2.49 34.24
C THR A 248 -20.89 -1.67 32.96
N ASP A 249 -19.71 -1.40 32.40
CA ASP A 249 -19.51 -0.42 31.32
C ASP A 249 -19.00 -1.06 30.01
N GLY A 250 -18.85 -2.39 29.97
CA GLY A 250 -18.48 -3.14 28.76
C GLY A 250 -19.70 -3.44 27.88
N PRO A 251 -19.54 -3.61 26.55
CA PRO A 251 -20.59 -4.17 25.73
C PRO A 251 -20.90 -5.60 26.21
N ASP A 252 -22.17 -5.97 26.30
CA ASP A 252 -22.58 -7.37 26.51
C ASP A 252 -22.06 -8.20 25.33
N VAL A 253 -20.90 -8.82 25.52
CA VAL A 253 -20.37 -9.79 24.57
C VAL A 253 -21.18 -11.07 24.77
N GLU A 254 -22.29 -11.19 24.06
CA GLU A 254 -22.94 -12.49 23.90
C GLU A 254 -21.97 -13.41 23.15
N VAL A 255 -21.37 -14.33 23.90
CA VAL A 255 -20.58 -15.42 23.33
C VAL A 255 -21.57 -16.42 22.72
N THR A 256 -21.85 -16.27 21.42
CA THR A 256 -22.51 -17.30 20.59
C THR A 256 -21.49 -18.12 19.81
#